data_AF-A0A1Z5SJD4-F1
#
_entry.id   AF-A0A1Z5SJD4-F1
#
_cell.length_a   1.000
_cell.length_b   1.000
_cell.length_c   1.000
_cell.angle_alpha   90.00
_cell.angle_beta   90.00
_cell.angle_gamma   90.00
#
_symmetry.space_group_name_H-M   'P 1'
#
loop_
_entity.id
_entity.type
_entity.pdbx_description
1 polymer ?
#
loop_
_entity_poly.entity_id
_entity_poly.type
_entity_poly.pdbx_seq_one_letter_code
_entity_poly.pdbx_strand_id
1 'polypeptide(L)'
;MLRSYIIILCFIAILLNGCTPSPLYQKEYSIPQNAWQYNFKPSFKFEVTDTNARYNLFFLIRHTEAYPNSNIWLWVYTKQPGDTVFQKTRLEIPLAEPSGKWMGRGMGAIWEQRMPISNDGDTVMLRKKGTWEIRFEQNMRVNPLPEVLQVGLRVEKHPLRNFSTQ
;
A
#
# COMPACT_ATOMS: atom_id res chain seq x y z
N MET A 1 -9.76 21.94 -45.10
CA MET A 1 -10.56 21.33 -44.02
C MET A 1 -9.96 20.00 -43.52
N LEU A 2 -9.53 19.08 -44.39
CA LEU A 2 -8.92 17.78 -43.99
C LEU A 2 -7.62 17.92 -43.17
N ARG A 3 -6.76 18.90 -43.50
CA ARG A 3 -5.51 19.18 -42.76
C ARG A 3 -5.73 19.57 -41.28
N SER A 4 -6.80 20.30 -40.98
CA SER A 4 -7.12 20.74 -39.62
C SER A 4 -7.62 19.58 -38.75
N TYR A 5 -8.36 18.63 -39.34
CA TYR A 5 -8.81 17.41 -38.65
C TYR A 5 -7.65 16.49 -38.27
N ILE A 6 -6.64 16.38 -39.12
CA ILE A 6 -5.43 15.57 -38.85
C ILE A 6 -4.63 16.16 -37.67
N ILE A 7 -4.55 17.49 -37.56
CA ILE A 7 -3.86 18.17 -36.45
C ILE A 7 -4.62 17.98 -35.14
N ILE A 8 -5.95 18.11 -35.15
CA ILE A 8 -6.79 17.87 -33.97
C ILE A 8 -6.69 16.40 -33.53
N LEU A 9 -6.70 15.45 -34.46
CA LEU A 9 -6.53 14.02 -34.16
C LEU A 9 -5.13 13.71 -33.58
N CYS A 10 -4.08 14.35 -34.10
CA CYS A 10 -2.73 14.23 -33.52
C CYS A 10 -2.64 14.85 -32.12
N PHE A 11 -3.31 15.99 -31.89
CA PHE A 11 -3.32 16.63 -30.57
C PHE A 11 -4.06 15.77 -29.53
N ILE A 12 -5.17 15.13 -29.93
CA ILE A 12 -5.91 14.18 -29.08
C ILE A 12 -5.08 12.93 -28.79
N ALA A 13 -4.30 12.43 -29.75
CA ALA A 13 -3.43 11.26 -29.56
C ALA A 13 -2.29 11.51 -28.55
N ILE A 14 -1.78 12.74 -28.46
CA ILE A 14 -0.72 13.09 -27.50
C ILE A 14 -1.26 13.11 -26.06
N LEU A 15 -2.53 13.48 -25.86
CA LEU A 15 -3.17 13.54 -24.53
C LEU A 15 -3.42 12.16 -23.89
N LEU A 16 -3.22 11.05 -24.62
CA LEU A 16 -3.46 9.70 -24.12
C LEU A 16 -2.22 9.03 -23.49
N ASN A 17 -1.07 9.71 -23.40
CA ASN A 17 0.16 9.16 -22.79
C ASN A 17 0.18 9.31 -21.25
N GLY A 18 -0.88 8.88 -20.58
CA GLY A 18 -0.98 8.88 -19.11
C GLY A 18 -0.78 7.47 -18.53
N CYS A 19 0.36 6.82 -18.77
CA CYS A 19 0.63 5.51 -18.18
C CYS A 19 1.31 5.69 -16.82
N THR A 20 0.54 5.61 -15.73
CA THR A 20 1.13 5.50 -14.39
C THR A 20 1.82 4.14 -14.26
N PRO A 21 3.08 4.07 -13.79
CA PRO A 21 3.76 2.79 -13.60
C PRO A 21 2.92 1.86 -12.73
N SER A 22 2.68 0.64 -13.21
CA SER A 22 2.04 -0.40 -12.38
C SER A 22 2.94 -0.69 -11.17
N PRO A 23 2.36 -0.91 -9.97
CA PRO A 23 3.13 -1.43 -8.85
C PRO A 23 3.75 -2.79 -9.21
N LEU A 24 4.84 -3.15 -8.53
CA LEU A 24 5.41 -4.50 -8.60
C LEU A 24 4.39 -5.53 -8.11
N TYR A 25 3.68 -5.17 -7.03
CA TYR A 25 2.68 -6.01 -6.40
C TYR A 25 1.61 -5.14 -5.74
N GLN A 26 0.35 -5.52 -5.88
CA GLN A 26 -0.73 -4.99 -5.05
C GLN A 26 -1.75 -6.09 -4.83
N LYS A 27 -2.16 -6.27 -3.58
CA LYS A 27 -3.28 -7.15 -3.23
C LYS A 27 -3.96 -6.64 -1.97
N GLU A 28 -5.27 -6.77 -1.95
CA GLU A 28 -6.14 -6.43 -0.84
C GLU A 28 -7.01 -7.64 -0.47
N TYR A 29 -7.35 -7.75 0.81
CA TYR A 29 -8.23 -8.75 1.36
C TYR A 29 -9.41 -8.03 2.02
N SER A 30 -10.62 -8.46 1.68
CA SER A 30 -11.81 -8.05 2.42
C SER A 30 -11.77 -8.64 3.83
N ILE A 31 -12.08 -7.82 4.82
CA ILE A 31 -12.22 -8.24 6.21
C ILE A 31 -13.61 -8.83 6.40
N PRO A 32 -13.73 -10.08 6.91
CA PRO A 32 -15.03 -10.68 7.19
C PRO A 32 -15.85 -9.81 8.14
N GLN A 33 -17.11 -9.56 7.78
CA GLN A 33 -18.08 -8.79 8.58
C GLN A 33 -17.61 -7.37 8.95
N ASN A 34 -16.64 -6.83 8.22
CA ASN A 34 -15.97 -5.56 8.51
C ASN A 34 -15.36 -5.48 9.93
N ALA A 35 -15.03 -6.63 10.52
CA ALA A 35 -14.56 -6.74 11.89
C ALA A 35 -13.26 -7.57 11.93
N TRP A 36 -12.12 -6.89 12.02
CA TRP A 36 -10.80 -7.52 11.86
C TRP A 36 -10.38 -8.28 13.13
N GLN A 37 -10.49 -9.60 13.07
CA GLN A 37 -10.06 -10.51 14.12
C GLN A 37 -8.53 -10.70 14.12
N TYR A 38 -7.92 -10.90 15.30
CA TYR A 38 -6.49 -11.22 15.42
C TYR A 38 -6.06 -12.48 14.64
N ASN A 39 -6.95 -13.48 14.52
CA ASN A 39 -6.66 -14.73 13.81
C ASN A 39 -6.71 -14.56 12.28
N PHE A 40 -7.35 -13.51 11.77
CA PHE A 40 -7.40 -13.20 10.35
C PHE A 40 -6.15 -12.42 9.97
N LYS A 41 -5.15 -13.14 9.43
CA LYS A 41 -3.84 -12.60 9.07
C LYS A 41 -3.62 -12.65 7.56
N PRO A 42 -4.09 -11.67 6.78
CA PRO A 42 -3.84 -11.57 5.35
C PRO A 42 -2.37 -11.79 5.02
N SER A 43 -2.09 -12.69 4.06
CA SER A 43 -0.74 -13.05 3.62
C SER A 43 -0.52 -12.62 2.17
N PHE A 44 0.59 -11.93 1.95
CA PHE A 44 0.97 -11.32 0.70
C PHE A 44 2.28 -11.93 0.23
N LYS A 45 2.26 -12.61 -0.91
CA LYS A 45 3.43 -13.25 -1.52
C LYS A 45 3.77 -12.56 -2.84
N PHE A 46 5.01 -12.10 -2.97
CA PHE A 46 5.48 -11.39 -4.15
C PHE A 46 6.93 -11.74 -4.47
N GLU A 47 7.27 -11.68 -5.75
CA GLU A 47 8.59 -12.07 -6.26
C GLU A 47 9.50 -10.85 -6.41
N VAL A 48 10.71 -10.94 -5.85
CA VAL A 48 11.75 -9.91 -6.01
C VAL A 48 12.85 -10.46 -6.91
N THR A 49 13.03 -9.83 -8.07
CA THR A 49 14.07 -10.21 -9.04
C THR A 49 15.28 -9.27 -9.05
N ASP A 50 15.12 -8.03 -8.58
CA ASP A 50 16.11 -6.96 -8.62
C ASP A 50 16.49 -6.52 -7.20
N THR A 51 17.56 -7.09 -6.66
CA THR A 51 18.00 -6.85 -5.28
C THR A 51 18.79 -5.54 -5.11
N ASN A 52 19.09 -4.84 -6.20
CA ASN A 52 19.80 -3.56 -6.18
C ASN A 52 18.84 -2.36 -6.14
N ALA A 53 17.58 -2.58 -6.53
CA ALA A 53 16.55 -1.56 -6.42
C ALA A 53 16.14 -1.28 -4.96
N ARG A 54 15.67 -0.06 -4.77
CA ARG A 54 14.94 0.37 -3.57
C ARG A 54 13.44 0.19 -3.81
N TYR A 55 12.70 -0.14 -2.76
CA TYR A 55 11.27 -0.43 -2.81
C TYR A 55 10.49 0.41 -1.81
N ASN A 56 9.31 0.87 -2.23
CA ASN A 56 8.30 1.46 -1.33
C ASN A 56 7.29 0.37 -0.97
N LEU A 57 7.04 0.19 0.34
CA LEU A 57 6.00 -0.71 0.83
C LEU A 57 4.90 0.13 1.48
N PHE A 58 3.66 -0.16 1.11
CA PHE A 58 2.50 0.51 1.66
C PHE A 58 1.51 -0.47 2.25
N PHE A 59 1.05 -0.16 3.45
CA PHE A 59 -0.17 -0.72 4.00
C PHE A 59 -1.36 0.02 3.39
N LEU A 60 -2.27 -0.76 2.80
CA LEU A 60 -3.54 -0.27 2.29
C LEU A 60 -4.60 -0.59 3.33
N ILE A 61 -5.47 0.36 3.62
CA ILE A 61 -6.62 0.15 4.48
C ILE A 61 -7.83 0.89 3.93
N ARG A 62 -8.97 0.22 4.02
CA ARG A 62 -10.28 0.81 3.79
C ARG A 62 -11.10 0.63 5.05
N HIS A 63 -11.59 1.73 5.62
CA HIS A 63 -12.39 1.74 6.84
C HIS A 63 -13.59 2.68 6.69
N THR A 64 -14.63 2.53 7.52
CA THR A 64 -15.71 3.51 7.54
C THR A 64 -15.31 4.72 8.40
N GLU A 65 -16.08 5.80 8.26
CA GLU A 65 -15.99 6.97 9.14
C GLU A 65 -16.25 6.64 10.62
N ALA A 66 -16.96 5.53 10.92
CA ALA A 66 -17.23 5.08 12.28
C ALA A 66 -16.04 4.32 12.92
N TYR A 67 -14.92 4.17 12.22
CA TYR A 67 -13.71 3.57 12.78
C TYR A 67 -13.25 4.33 14.04
N PRO A 68 -13.06 3.65 15.19
CA PRO A 68 -13.03 4.34 16.48
C PRO A 68 -11.67 4.94 16.87
N ASN A 69 -10.62 4.82 16.05
CA ASN A 69 -9.26 5.26 16.42
C ASN A 69 -8.65 6.15 15.33
N SER A 70 -7.80 7.11 15.73
CA SER A 70 -7.03 7.93 14.77
C SER A 70 -5.82 7.21 14.18
N ASN A 71 -5.53 6.00 14.64
CA ASN A 71 -4.37 5.19 14.26
C ASN A 71 -4.71 3.70 14.30
N ILE A 72 -3.84 2.89 13.71
CA ILE A 72 -3.85 1.44 13.86
C ILE A 72 -2.45 0.92 14.19
N TRP A 73 -2.38 0.04 15.18
CA TRP A 73 -1.18 -0.72 15.50
C TRP A 73 -1.23 -2.04 14.74
N LEU A 74 -0.13 -2.37 14.05
CA LEU A 74 0.00 -3.61 13.30
C LEU A 74 1.21 -4.41 13.78
N TRP A 75 1.04 -5.73 13.78
CA TRP A 75 2.15 -6.65 13.65
C TRP A 75 2.37 -6.94 12.17
N VAL A 76 3.58 -6.62 11.68
CA VAL A 76 4.05 -6.97 10.35
C VAL A 76 4.98 -8.16 10.48
N TYR A 77 4.59 -9.28 9.87
CA TYR A 77 5.41 -10.47 9.79
C TYR A 77 6.08 -10.53 8.43
N THR A 78 7.40 -10.59 8.38
CA THR A 78 8.16 -10.65 7.13
C THR A 78 8.98 -11.93 7.09
N LYS A 79 8.85 -12.70 6.01
CA LYS A 79 9.65 -13.89 5.74
C LYS A 79 10.39 -13.70 4.42
N GLN A 80 11.72 -13.76 4.49
CA GLN A 80 12.58 -13.57 3.33
C GLN A 80 12.72 -14.90 2.54
N PRO A 81 13.12 -14.84 1.26
CA PRO A 81 13.46 -16.02 0.50
C PRO A 81 14.52 -16.87 1.21
N GLY A 82 14.23 -18.14 1.42
CA GLY A 82 15.12 -19.10 2.08
C GLY A 82 14.97 -19.20 3.60
N ASP A 83 14.27 -18.25 4.24
CA ASP A 83 13.99 -18.34 5.67
C ASP A 83 12.92 -19.39 5.96
N THR A 84 12.95 -19.94 7.18
CA THR A 84 11.88 -20.81 7.70
C THR A 84 10.89 -20.06 8.58
N VAL A 85 11.36 -19.02 9.27
CA VAL A 85 10.63 -18.24 10.28
C VAL A 85 10.26 -16.83 9.80
N PHE A 86 9.26 -16.21 10.43
CA PHE A 86 8.91 -14.81 10.21
C PHE A 86 9.62 -13.92 11.22
N GLN A 87 10.20 -12.83 10.74
CA GLN A 87 10.59 -11.69 11.56
C GLN A 87 9.35 -10.83 11.83
N LYS A 88 9.20 -10.34 13.07
CA LYS A 88 8.00 -9.63 13.51
C LYS A 88 8.35 -8.22 13.96
N THR A 89 7.72 -7.22 13.35
CA THR A 89 7.89 -5.79 13.69
C THR A 89 6.55 -5.18 14.06
N ARG A 90 6.53 -4.31 15.08
CA ARG A 90 5.34 -3.55 15.46
C ARG A 90 5.40 -2.18 14.79
N LEU A 91 4.33 -1.78 14.12
CA LEU A 91 4.20 -0.45 13.52
C LEU A 91 2.95 0.24 14.04
N GLU A 92 3.06 1.54 14.28
CA GLU A 92 1.92 2.43 14.44
C GLU A 92 1.69 3.15 13.11
N ILE A 93 0.45 3.16 12.64
CA ILE A 93 0.07 3.82 11.40
C ILE A 93 -1.00 4.87 11.73
N PRO A 94 -0.70 6.17 11.59
CA PRO A 94 -1.71 7.20 11.74
C PRO A 94 -2.72 7.11 10.59
N LEU A 95 -4.01 7.17 10.90
CA LEU A 95 -5.11 7.20 9.94
C LEU A 95 -5.81 8.57 9.92
N ALA A 96 -5.62 9.40 10.94
CA ALA A 96 -6.12 10.76 10.99
C ALA A 96 -5.01 11.74 11.38
N GLU A 97 -5.17 12.98 10.93
CA GLU A 97 -4.41 14.13 11.43
C GLU A 97 -4.71 14.38 12.92
N PRO A 98 -3.87 15.12 13.65
CA PRO A 98 -4.17 15.55 15.03
C PRO A 98 -5.49 16.33 15.16
N SER A 99 -5.97 16.93 14.08
CA SER A 99 -7.27 17.60 13.99
C SER A 99 -8.47 16.64 14.04
N GLY A 100 -8.23 15.33 13.90
CA GLY A 100 -9.26 14.30 13.75
C GLY A 100 -9.70 14.06 12.30
N LYS A 101 -9.19 14.85 11.34
CA LYS A 101 -9.49 14.66 9.92
C LYS A 101 -8.81 13.39 9.41
N TRP A 102 -9.59 12.48 8.82
CA TRP A 102 -9.07 11.29 8.17
C TRP A 102 -8.11 11.64 7.03
N MET A 103 -7.00 10.91 6.96
CA MET A 103 -6.01 11.01 5.88
C MET A 103 -6.49 10.22 4.64
N GLY A 104 -5.85 10.41 3.49
CA GLY A 104 -6.17 9.67 2.27
C GLY A 104 -7.40 10.21 1.53
N ARG A 105 -8.17 9.32 0.90
CA ARG A 105 -9.31 9.70 0.05
C ARG A 105 -10.62 9.17 0.66
N GLY A 106 -11.57 10.07 0.85
CA GLY A 106 -12.92 9.74 1.31
C GLY A 106 -13.93 9.73 0.17
N MET A 107 -14.86 8.79 0.19
CA MET A 107 -16.05 8.76 -0.67
C MET A 107 -17.26 8.32 0.15
N GLY A 108 -18.15 9.27 0.44
CA GLY A 108 -19.23 9.06 1.41
C GLY A 108 -18.66 8.71 2.79
N ALA A 109 -19.21 7.68 3.42
CA ALA A 109 -18.78 7.22 4.74
C ALA A 109 -17.55 6.30 4.72
N ILE A 110 -16.84 6.17 3.59
CA ILE A 110 -15.72 5.25 3.43
C ILE A 110 -14.43 6.01 3.15
N TRP A 111 -13.36 5.61 3.83
CA TRP A 111 -12.02 6.16 3.69
C TRP A 111 -11.05 5.10 3.18
N GLU A 112 -10.24 5.48 2.20
CA GLU A 112 -9.18 4.67 1.60
C GLU A 112 -7.82 5.33 1.80
N GLN A 113 -6.87 4.56 2.32
CA GLN A 113 -5.57 5.08 2.71
C GLN A 113 -4.46 4.18 2.21
N ARG A 114 -3.36 4.83 1.80
CA ARG A 114 -2.10 4.21 1.42
C ARG A 114 -1.02 4.76 2.33
N MET A 115 -0.62 3.95 3.32
CA MET A 115 0.29 4.38 4.37
C MET A 115 1.65 3.71 4.18
N PRO A 116 2.77 4.45 4.12
CA PRO A 116 4.09 3.85 4.03
C PRO A 116 4.38 3.04 5.29
N ILE A 117 4.95 1.84 5.14
CA ILE A 117 5.34 0.95 6.26
C ILE A 117 6.82 0.57 6.24
N SER A 118 7.56 1.08 5.27
CA SER A 118 9.01 1.12 5.32
C SER A 118 9.45 2.13 6.39
N ASN A 119 10.50 1.82 7.15
CA ASN A 119 11.01 2.65 8.25
C ASN A 119 11.02 4.14 7.90
N ASP A 120 10.39 4.98 8.72
CA ASP A 120 10.37 6.45 8.66
C ASP A 120 10.01 7.07 7.29
N GLY A 121 9.26 6.35 6.45
CA GLY A 121 8.89 6.82 5.11
C GLY A 121 10.00 6.65 4.06
N ASP A 122 11.11 6.01 4.42
CA ASP A 122 12.20 5.68 3.51
C ASP A 122 11.91 4.45 2.66
N THR A 123 12.74 4.23 1.66
CA THR A 123 12.71 3.03 0.83
C THR A 123 13.49 1.89 1.46
N VAL A 124 13.05 0.64 1.26
CA VAL A 124 13.77 -0.55 1.71
C VAL A 124 14.51 -1.24 0.56
N MET A 125 15.65 -1.84 0.86
CA MET A 125 16.34 -2.74 -0.05
C MET A 125 15.95 -4.19 0.27
N LEU A 126 15.26 -4.84 -0.66
CA LEU A 126 14.91 -6.27 -0.55
C LEU A 126 16.10 -7.09 -1.07
N ARG A 127 17.10 -7.29 -0.20
CA ARG A 127 18.44 -7.81 -0.56
C ARG A 127 18.49 -9.29 -0.96
N LYS A 128 17.36 -10.00 -0.95
CA LYS A 128 17.25 -11.42 -1.30
C LYS A 128 16.34 -11.57 -2.50
N LYS A 129 16.86 -12.23 -3.55
CA LYS A 129 16.09 -12.62 -4.72
C LYS A 129 15.19 -13.79 -4.36
N GLY A 130 13.95 -13.77 -4.83
CA GLY A 130 12.97 -14.84 -4.61
C GLY A 130 11.64 -14.33 -4.06
N THR A 131 10.83 -15.27 -3.58
CA THR A 131 9.50 -14.98 -3.04
C THR A 131 9.58 -14.50 -1.60
N TRP A 132 9.12 -13.26 -1.37
CA TRP A 132 8.91 -12.70 -0.04
C TRP A 132 7.48 -12.94 0.41
N GLU A 133 7.28 -13.16 1.71
CA GLU A 133 5.95 -13.23 2.32
C GLU A 133 5.81 -12.20 3.43
N ILE A 134 4.77 -11.36 3.33
CA ILE A 134 4.39 -10.40 4.37
C ILE A 134 3.01 -10.77 4.91
N ARG A 135 2.81 -10.69 6.23
CA ARG A 135 1.49 -10.82 6.85
C ARG A 135 1.18 -9.63 7.74
N PHE A 136 -0.09 -9.24 7.76
CA PHE A 136 -0.60 -8.23 8.68
C PHE A 136 -1.51 -8.85 9.72
N GLU A 137 -1.35 -8.42 10.96
CA GLU A 137 -2.23 -8.72 12.09
C GLU A 137 -2.49 -7.42 12.83
N GLN A 138 -3.76 -7.14 13.10
CA GLN A 138 -4.12 -6.00 13.93
C GLN A 138 -3.62 -6.21 15.37
N ASN A 139 -3.06 -5.16 15.97
CA ASN A 139 -2.52 -5.16 17.32
C ASN A 139 -3.17 -4.03 18.15
N MET A 140 -4.49 -3.90 18.01
CA MET A 140 -5.32 -2.98 18.77
C MET A 140 -5.83 -3.65 20.05
N ARG A 141 -6.36 -2.88 21.01
CA ARG A 141 -6.94 -3.43 22.24
C ARG A 141 -8.28 -4.15 22.04
N VAL A 142 -9.01 -3.80 20.97
CA VAL A 142 -10.34 -4.32 20.66
C VAL A 142 -10.23 -5.44 19.63
N ASN A 143 -10.96 -6.54 19.86
CA ASN A 143 -11.01 -7.69 18.96
C ASN A 143 -12.42 -8.31 18.96
N PRO A 144 -13.10 -8.42 17.80
CA PRO A 144 -12.65 -7.95 16.49
C PRO A 144 -12.58 -6.41 16.41
N LEU A 145 -11.61 -5.88 15.67
CA LEU A 145 -11.49 -4.44 15.44
C LEU A 145 -12.56 -4.02 14.41
N PRO A 146 -13.59 -3.25 14.80
CA PRO A 146 -14.73 -2.96 13.94
C PRO A 146 -14.39 -1.96 12.84
N GLU A 147 -15.30 -1.83 11.87
CA GLU A 147 -15.29 -0.80 10.82
C GLU A 147 -14.08 -0.85 9.87
N VAL A 148 -13.38 -1.98 9.80
CA VAL A 148 -12.31 -2.22 8.81
C VAL A 148 -12.87 -3.07 7.68
N LEU A 149 -12.93 -2.53 6.47
CA LEU A 149 -13.54 -3.20 5.31
C LEU A 149 -12.50 -4.04 4.57
N GLN A 150 -11.32 -3.48 4.33
CA GLN A 150 -10.28 -4.11 3.53
C GLN A 150 -8.91 -3.72 4.03
N VAL A 151 -7.94 -4.63 3.88
CA VAL A 151 -6.52 -4.35 4.13
C VAL A 151 -5.66 -4.96 3.04
N GLY A 152 -4.54 -4.33 2.73
CA GLY A 152 -3.71 -4.76 1.62
C GLY A 152 -2.25 -4.34 1.73
N LEU A 153 -1.45 -4.93 0.86
CA LEU A 153 -0.07 -4.58 0.64
C LEU A 153 0.09 -4.08 -0.79
N ARG A 154 0.79 -2.96 -0.94
CA ARG A 154 1.33 -2.50 -2.23
C ARG A 154 2.84 -2.38 -2.14
N VAL A 155 3.52 -2.93 -3.13
CA VAL A 155 4.98 -2.88 -3.29
C VAL A 155 5.29 -2.23 -4.62
N GLU A 156 6.15 -1.22 -4.60
CA GLU A 156 6.59 -0.49 -5.79
C GLU A 156 8.10 -0.42 -5.81
N LYS A 157 8.69 -0.50 -7.01
CA LYS A 157 10.07 -0.05 -7.17
C LYS A 157 10.10 1.47 -6.97
N HIS A 158 11.03 1.93 -6.15
CA HIS A 158 11.27 3.35 -6.01
C HIS A 158 11.86 3.87 -7.33
N PRO A 159 11.25 4.91 -7.94
CA PRO A 159 11.79 5.47 -9.17
C PRO A 159 13.18 6.04 -8.88
N LEU A 160 14.16 5.71 -9.72
CA LEU A 160 15.43 6.42 -9.73
C LEU A 160 15.11 7.87 -10.10
N ARG A 161 15.49 8.84 -9.26
CA ARG A 161 15.44 10.26 -9.65
C ARG A 161 16.37 10.42 -10.85
N ASN A 162 15.81 10.48 -12.05
CA ASN A 162 16.54 10.98 -13.20
C ASN A 162 16.76 12.47 -12.95
N PHE A 163 18.00 12.86 -12.67
CA PHE A 163 18.41 14.26 -12.78
C PHE A 163 18.38 14.61 -14.27
N SER A 164 17.21 14.92 -14.81
CA SER A 164 17.12 15.68 -16.05
C SER A 164 17.62 17.08 -15.72
N THR A 165 18.83 17.37 -16.18
CA THR A 165 19.47 18.68 -16.22
C THR A 165 18.46 19.74 -16.69
N GLN A 166 18.46 20.88 -16.01
CA GLN A 166 17.75 22.11 -16.40
C GLN A 166 18.00 22.49 -17.87
#